data_AF-A0A0A8USJ7-F1
#
_entry.id   AF-A0A0A8USJ7-F1
#
_cell.length_a   1.000
_cell.length_b   1.000
_cell.length_c   1.000
_cell.angle_alpha   90.00
_cell.angle_beta   90.00
_cell.angle_gamma   90.00
#
_symmetry.space_group_name_H-M   'P 1'
#
loop_
_entity.id
_entity.type
_entity.pdbx_description
1 polymer ?
#
loop_
_entity_poly.entity_id
_entity_poly.type
_entity_poly.pdbx_seq_one_letter_code
_entity_poly.pdbx_strand_id
1 'polypeptide(L)'
;MPIKVIFFGSQASGKTELIKKLKNPESKFESKYKRTIGADFLPIGEIKSKSIHTWDIAGDERFRALRLSYLRNANILCYCVDLSKDIDHAQIEKDIKEGLAYSPPEAKLIIIGTKADLCMSSGENPEDKLNSLQLNDVPHERIVTSALDKTGLVNTESKEKTTLYGLIHKSFENILEESNPKLTQPRPHGIVQPTSQDFPSSYTRMWSQGSSNPRDAALILLRDYSKLSSQPGFFENLQSSAKLFACGHWFRNNHKAVSETLKKSYNSPQDLLTALRNNLIEQGNPINASGSLARRINFIQEQIKESVINIDDINRQIQKNNSEKLTPKF
;
A
#
# COMPACT_ATOMS: atom_id res chain seq x y z
N MET A 1 -0.02 10.54 16.25
CA MET A 1 0.58 9.25 15.84
C MET A 1 1.83 9.52 15.03
N PRO A 2 2.94 8.81 15.30
CA PRO A 2 4.19 8.97 14.56
C PRO A 2 4.07 8.45 13.13
N ILE A 3 4.91 8.97 12.24
CA ILE A 3 5.00 8.58 10.83
C ILE A 3 5.93 7.39 10.74
N LYS A 4 5.43 6.27 10.24
CA LYS A 4 6.22 5.05 10.08
C LYS A 4 6.79 4.96 8.66
N VAL A 5 8.11 5.12 8.54
CA VAL A 5 8.85 4.95 7.29
C VAL A 5 9.67 3.67 7.37
N ILE A 6 9.59 2.81 6.38
CA ILE A 6 10.24 1.50 6.41
C ILE A 6 11.21 1.38 5.25
N PHE A 7 12.45 1.02 5.54
CA PHE A 7 13.47 0.72 4.54
C PHE A 7 13.64 -0.79 4.43
N PHE A 8 13.53 -1.30 3.21
CA PHE A 8 13.67 -2.71 2.88
C PHE A 8 14.32 -2.90 1.49
N GLY A 9 14.71 -4.13 1.18
CA GLY A 9 15.48 -4.48 -0.02
C GLY A 9 16.62 -5.44 0.29
N SER A 10 17.37 -5.85 -0.73
CA SER A 10 18.39 -6.91 -0.67
C SER A 10 19.42 -6.72 0.44
N GLN A 11 20.02 -7.82 0.89
CA GLN A 11 21.12 -7.77 1.85
C GLN A 11 22.27 -6.89 1.33
N ALA A 12 22.88 -6.10 2.23
CA ALA A 12 23.98 -5.19 1.91
C ALA A 12 23.68 -4.11 0.86
N SER A 13 22.39 -3.77 0.62
CA SER A 13 21.99 -2.67 -0.25
C SER A 13 22.21 -1.27 0.35
N GLY A 14 22.82 -1.13 1.53
CA GLY A 14 23.15 0.17 2.13
C GLY A 14 22.03 0.87 2.90
N LYS A 15 20.94 0.16 3.24
CA LYS A 15 19.80 0.68 4.05
C LYS A 15 20.25 1.30 5.38
N THR A 16 21.06 0.57 6.15
CA THR A 16 21.50 0.96 7.49
C THR A 16 22.34 2.23 7.44
N GLU A 17 23.33 2.28 6.54
CA GLU A 17 24.18 3.46 6.34
C GLU A 17 23.38 4.66 5.86
N LEU A 18 22.41 4.44 4.97
CA LEU A 18 21.50 5.48 4.48
C LEU A 18 20.67 6.09 5.63
N ILE A 19 20.06 5.26 6.47
CA ILE A 19 19.28 5.70 7.63
C ILE A 19 20.16 6.47 8.64
N LYS A 20 21.36 5.97 8.93
CA LYS A 20 22.33 6.66 9.80
C LYS A 20 22.66 8.05 9.26
N LYS A 21 22.88 8.18 7.95
CA LYS A 21 23.16 9.45 7.28
C LYS A 21 21.97 10.40 7.26
N LEU A 22 20.74 9.89 7.09
CA LEU A 22 19.53 10.70 7.21
C LEU A 22 19.36 11.30 8.61
N LYS A 23 19.68 10.53 9.66
CA LYS A 23 19.61 11.03 11.04
C LYS A 23 20.71 12.04 11.35
N ASN A 24 21.94 11.74 10.94
CA ASN A 24 23.10 12.58 11.20
C ASN A 24 23.97 12.63 9.93
N PRO A 25 23.82 13.69 9.11
CA PRO A 25 24.60 13.86 7.89
C PRO A 25 26.12 13.81 8.14
N GLU A 26 26.56 14.28 9.31
CA GLU A 26 27.96 14.33 9.74
C GLU A 26 28.46 13.03 10.38
N SER A 27 27.62 12.00 10.49
CA SER A 27 28.06 10.68 10.96
C SER A 27 29.18 10.12 10.07
N LYS A 28 30.16 9.45 10.67
CA LYS A 28 31.22 8.80 9.90
C LYS A 28 30.63 7.62 9.11
N PHE A 29 31.05 7.49 7.85
CA PHE A 29 30.69 6.33 7.05
C PHE A 29 31.50 5.11 7.54
N GLU A 30 30.81 4.02 7.86
CA GLU A 30 31.42 2.74 8.23
C GLU A 30 31.48 1.85 6.98
N SER A 31 32.67 1.61 6.43
CA SER A 31 32.85 0.73 5.26
C SER A 31 32.70 -0.76 5.58
N LYS A 32 32.88 -1.15 6.84
CA LYS A 32 32.78 -2.55 7.28
C LYS A 32 31.32 -2.93 7.43
N TYR A 33 30.83 -3.75 6.51
CA TYR A 33 29.47 -4.30 6.56
C TYR A 33 29.24 -5.09 7.86
N LYS A 34 28.18 -4.70 8.59
CA LYS A 34 27.63 -5.45 9.71
C LYS A 34 26.22 -5.89 9.32
N ARG A 35 25.94 -7.19 9.44
CA ARG A 35 24.60 -7.73 9.13
C ARG A 35 23.58 -7.17 10.12
N THR A 36 22.53 -6.52 9.63
CA THR A 36 21.33 -6.21 10.42
C THR A 36 20.61 -7.51 10.75
N ILE A 37 20.36 -7.75 12.04
CA ILE A 37 19.58 -8.90 12.53
C ILE A 37 18.21 -8.36 12.94
N GLY A 38 17.14 -8.86 12.31
CA GLY A 38 15.78 -8.42 12.60
C GLY A 38 15.46 -7.03 12.02
N ALA A 39 15.01 -6.11 12.88
CA ALA A 39 14.75 -4.72 12.50
C ALA A 39 15.25 -3.76 13.58
N ASP A 40 15.80 -2.62 13.13
CA ASP A 40 16.24 -1.53 14.01
C ASP A 40 15.30 -0.32 13.86
N PHE A 41 15.12 0.41 14.96
CA PHE A 41 14.22 1.55 15.06
C PHE A 41 15.01 2.84 15.28
N LEU A 42 14.81 3.83 14.42
CA LEU A 42 15.51 5.11 14.53
C LEU A 42 14.59 6.30 14.25
N PRO A 43 14.36 7.20 15.22
CA PRO A 43 13.70 8.47 14.94
C PRO A 43 14.68 9.41 14.23
N ILE A 44 14.23 10.05 13.15
CA ILE A 44 15.08 10.92 12.30
C ILE A 44 14.68 12.39 12.29
N GLY A 45 13.55 12.75 12.92
CA GLY A 45 13.07 14.13 12.96
C GLY A 45 11.57 14.20 13.19
N GLU A 46 10.98 15.38 12.95
CA GLU A 46 9.54 15.61 13.04
C GLU A 46 9.04 16.45 11.85
N ILE A 47 7.79 16.19 11.42
CA ILE A 47 7.09 16.97 10.40
C ILE A 47 5.72 17.36 10.94
N LYS A 48 5.39 18.66 10.92
CA LYS A 48 4.11 19.19 11.43
C LYS A 48 3.77 18.63 12.83
N SER A 49 4.76 18.62 13.72
CA SER A 49 4.68 18.09 15.10
C SER A 49 4.37 16.58 15.21
N LYS A 50 4.64 15.80 14.14
CA LYS A 50 4.62 14.33 14.18
C LYS A 50 6.02 13.78 13.96
N SER A 51 6.49 12.93 14.86
CA SER A 51 7.81 12.29 14.74
C SER A 51 7.88 11.32 13.56
N ILE A 52 8.99 11.34 12.84
CA ILE A 52 9.32 10.37 11.79
C ILE A 52 10.10 9.23 12.43
N HIS A 53 9.53 8.03 12.35
CA HIS A 53 10.09 6.79 12.85
C HIS A 53 10.52 5.93 11.67
N THR A 54 11.83 5.75 11.52
CA THR A 54 12.38 4.84 10.50
C THR A 54 12.58 3.44 11.06
N TRP A 55 12.31 2.45 10.22
CA TRP A 55 12.56 1.04 10.49
C TRP A 55 13.56 0.52 9.46
N ASP A 56 14.74 0.10 9.93
CA ASP A 56 15.72 -0.61 9.12
C ASP A 56 15.42 -2.10 9.18
N ILE A 57 14.95 -2.72 8.09
CA ILE A 57 14.67 -4.15 8.08
C ILE A 57 15.80 -4.94 7.42
N ALA A 58 16.21 -6.04 8.07
CA ALA A 58 17.18 -6.98 7.52
C ALA A 58 16.78 -7.45 6.11
N GLY A 59 17.71 -7.29 5.16
CA GLY A 59 17.56 -7.75 3.78
C GLY A 59 17.79 -9.26 3.59
N ASP A 60 18.24 -9.97 4.63
CA ASP A 60 18.48 -11.41 4.58
C ASP A 60 17.15 -12.18 4.55
N GLU A 61 17.01 -13.09 3.57
CA GLU A 61 15.76 -13.82 3.34
C GLU A 61 15.39 -14.75 4.51
N ARG A 62 16.37 -15.16 5.33
CA ARG A 62 16.11 -15.94 6.56
C ARG A 62 15.24 -15.18 7.57
N PHE A 63 15.19 -13.85 7.48
CA PHE A 63 14.32 -13.01 8.31
C PHE A 63 13.06 -12.53 7.58
N ARG A 64 12.72 -13.10 6.41
CA ARG A 64 11.53 -12.72 5.62
C ARG A 64 10.25 -12.75 6.44
N ALA A 65 9.99 -13.83 7.19
CA ALA A 65 8.80 -13.93 8.03
C ALA A 65 8.68 -12.79 9.06
N LEU A 66 9.81 -12.34 9.60
CA LEU A 66 9.88 -11.25 10.56
C LEU A 66 9.74 -9.87 9.88
N ARG A 67 10.29 -9.68 8.68
CA ARG A 67 10.12 -8.47 7.85
C ARG A 67 8.64 -8.13 7.62
N LEU A 68 7.82 -9.15 7.37
CA LEU A 68 6.40 -9.00 7.06
C LEU A 68 5.57 -8.38 8.20
N SER A 69 5.93 -8.63 9.46
CA SER A 69 5.22 -8.05 10.60
C SER A 69 5.52 -6.55 10.74
N TYR A 70 6.75 -6.13 10.40
CA TYR A 70 7.17 -4.74 10.45
C TYR A 70 6.55 -3.88 9.35
N LEU A 71 6.23 -4.46 8.18
CA LEU A 71 5.59 -3.74 7.06
C LEU A 71 4.17 -3.23 7.35
N ARG A 72 3.53 -3.76 8.41
CA ARG A 72 2.18 -3.33 8.83
C ARG A 72 2.18 -1.88 9.29
N ASN A 73 1.10 -1.16 8.95
CA ASN A 73 0.88 0.25 9.30
C ASN A 73 2.00 1.19 8.82
N ALA A 74 2.75 0.81 7.79
CA ALA A 74 3.70 1.72 7.14
C ALA A 74 2.95 2.89 6.51
N ASN A 75 3.45 4.11 6.72
CA ASN A 75 2.99 5.27 5.96
C ASN A 75 3.77 5.39 4.64
N ILE A 76 5.07 5.08 4.68
CA ILE A 76 5.97 5.17 3.54
C ILE A 76 6.85 3.91 3.50
N LEU A 77 6.93 3.31 2.32
CA LEU A 77 7.82 2.21 1.99
C LEU A 77 8.98 2.73 1.13
N CYS A 78 10.20 2.43 1.55
CA CYS A 78 11.44 2.80 0.87
C CYS A 78 12.16 1.51 0.44
N TYR A 79 12.16 1.22 -0.87
CA TYR A 79 12.87 0.05 -1.41
C TYR A 79 14.27 0.45 -1.89
N CYS A 80 15.32 -0.10 -1.27
CA CYS A 80 16.71 0.23 -1.60
C CYS A 80 17.33 -0.76 -2.59
N VAL A 81 17.72 -0.25 -3.76
CA VAL A 81 18.41 -0.95 -4.86
C VAL A 81 19.89 -0.58 -4.85
N ASP A 82 20.78 -1.57 -4.79
CA ASP A 82 22.22 -1.35 -4.90
C ASP A 82 22.63 -1.10 -6.35
N LEU A 83 22.95 0.15 -6.72
CA LEU A 83 23.29 0.51 -8.10
C LEU A 83 24.70 0.07 -8.52
N SER A 84 25.56 -0.33 -7.56
CA SER A 84 26.90 -0.86 -7.85
C SER A 84 26.88 -2.26 -8.46
N LYS A 85 25.71 -2.88 -8.56
CA LYS A 85 25.50 -4.24 -9.06
C LYS A 85 24.44 -4.27 -10.14
N ASP A 86 24.35 -5.40 -10.83
CA ASP A 86 23.26 -5.67 -11.76
C ASP A 86 21.91 -5.70 -11.04
N ILE A 87 20.90 -5.16 -11.71
CA ILE A 87 19.54 -5.06 -11.20
C ILE A 87 18.79 -6.35 -11.52
N ASP A 88 18.42 -7.10 -10.50
CA ASP A 88 17.51 -8.24 -10.63
C ASP A 88 16.05 -7.75 -10.61
N HIS A 89 15.52 -7.43 -11.80
CA HIS A 89 14.18 -6.90 -11.96
C HIS A 89 13.10 -7.81 -11.35
N ALA A 90 13.21 -9.13 -11.55
CA ALA A 90 12.21 -10.08 -11.10
C ALA A 90 12.17 -10.16 -9.56
N GLN A 91 13.34 -10.17 -8.93
CA GLN A 91 13.44 -10.20 -7.48
C GLN A 91 12.97 -8.88 -6.85
N ILE A 92 13.32 -7.74 -7.45
CA ILE A 92 12.88 -6.42 -6.99
C ILE A 92 11.36 -6.26 -7.09
N GLU A 93 10.78 -6.62 -8.22
CA GLU A 93 9.34 -6.57 -8.44
C GLU A 93 8.59 -7.46 -7.43
N LYS A 94 9.10 -8.68 -7.20
CA LYS A 94 8.57 -9.61 -6.19
C LYS A 94 8.61 -9.01 -4.78
N ASP A 95 9.74 -8.42 -4.38
CA ASP A 95 9.88 -7.84 -3.05
C ASP A 95 9.00 -6.61 -2.86
N ILE A 96 8.86 -5.75 -3.87
CA ILE A 96 7.98 -4.58 -3.84
C ILE A 96 6.52 -5.01 -3.71
N LYS A 97 6.09 -5.99 -4.51
CA LYS A 97 4.75 -6.56 -4.43
C LYS A 97 4.47 -7.14 -3.05
N GLU A 98 5.43 -7.84 -2.46
CA GLU A 98 5.34 -8.31 -1.07
C GLU A 98 5.26 -7.14 -0.09
N GLY A 99 6.11 -6.12 -0.21
CA GLY A 99 6.08 -4.92 0.64
C GLY A 99 4.69 -4.28 0.68
N LEU A 100 4.14 -4.00 -0.50
CA LEU A 100 2.83 -3.39 -0.67
C LEU A 100 1.69 -4.26 -0.15
N ALA A 101 1.78 -5.59 -0.30
CA ALA A 101 0.76 -6.51 0.16
C ALA A 101 0.60 -6.53 1.70
N TYR A 102 1.62 -6.13 2.45
CA TYR A 102 1.61 -6.11 3.92
C TYR A 102 1.49 -4.70 4.51
N SER A 103 1.50 -3.68 3.67
CA SER A 103 1.31 -2.27 4.06
C SER A 103 -0.11 -1.78 3.74
N PRO A 104 -0.56 -0.69 4.38
CA PRO A 104 -1.84 -0.05 4.04
C PRO A 104 -1.90 0.36 2.56
N PRO A 105 -3.08 0.32 1.90
CA PRO A 105 -3.25 0.77 0.52
C PRO A 105 -2.82 2.21 0.27
N GLU A 106 -2.88 3.06 1.29
CA GLU A 106 -2.50 4.47 1.25
C GLU A 106 -0.98 4.68 1.41
N ALA A 107 -0.21 3.62 1.70
CA ALA A 107 1.23 3.71 1.86
C ALA A 107 1.90 4.15 0.56
N LYS A 108 2.75 5.17 0.63
CA LYS A 108 3.50 5.65 -0.54
C LYS A 108 4.77 4.84 -0.72
N LEU A 109 5.16 4.58 -1.96
CA LEU A 109 6.37 3.84 -2.31
C LEU A 109 7.44 4.78 -2.89
N ILE A 110 8.67 4.66 -2.39
CA ILE A 110 9.86 5.34 -2.90
C ILE A 110 10.90 4.28 -3.25
N ILE A 111 11.38 4.28 -4.49
CA ILE A 111 12.51 3.45 -4.91
C ILE A 111 13.79 4.27 -4.78
N ILE A 112 14.75 3.74 -4.02
CA ILE A 112 15.98 4.41 -3.69
C ILE A 112 17.13 3.63 -4.31
N GLY A 113 17.78 4.21 -5.32
CA GLY A 113 19.08 3.74 -5.78
C GLY A 113 20.15 4.13 -4.76
N THR A 114 20.90 3.18 -4.23
CA THR A 114 21.98 3.39 -3.27
C THR A 114 23.34 3.14 -3.91
N LYS A 115 24.41 3.60 -3.25
CA LYS A 115 25.80 3.47 -3.71
C LYS A 115 26.03 4.05 -5.11
N ALA A 116 25.39 5.19 -5.38
CA ALA A 116 25.54 5.91 -6.64
C ALA A 116 27.00 6.26 -6.94
N ASP A 117 27.81 6.53 -5.91
CA ASP A 117 29.26 6.77 -5.99
C ASP A 117 30.00 5.63 -6.69
N LEU A 118 29.66 4.38 -6.37
CA LEU A 118 30.28 3.20 -6.99
C LEU A 118 29.80 2.97 -8.42
N CYS A 119 28.52 3.23 -8.70
CA CYS A 119 27.95 3.15 -10.05
C CYS A 119 28.58 4.18 -11.00
N MET A 120 28.75 5.42 -10.53
CA MET A 120 29.48 6.45 -11.30
C MET A 120 30.94 6.04 -11.52
N SER A 121 31.59 5.43 -10.53
CA SER A 121 32.97 4.96 -10.64
C SER A 121 33.15 3.81 -11.66
N SER A 122 32.10 3.04 -11.93
CA SER A 122 32.11 2.00 -12.99
C SER A 122 31.78 2.55 -14.38
N GLY A 123 31.52 3.86 -14.52
CA GLY A 123 31.22 4.51 -15.79
C GLY A 123 29.75 4.41 -16.22
N GLU A 124 28.85 3.94 -15.35
CA GLU A 124 27.42 3.89 -15.59
C GLU A 124 26.72 5.12 -14.99
N ASN A 125 25.65 5.59 -15.62
CA ASN A 125 24.80 6.65 -15.05
C ASN A 125 23.83 6.03 -14.02
N PRO A 126 23.91 6.40 -12.72
CA PRO A 126 23.02 5.88 -11.70
C PRO A 126 21.52 6.13 -11.95
N GLU A 127 21.17 7.27 -12.56
CA GLU A 127 19.77 7.62 -12.84
C GLU A 127 19.21 6.73 -13.95
N ASP A 128 19.95 6.55 -15.03
CA ASP A 128 19.54 5.68 -16.15
C ASP A 128 19.42 4.23 -15.67
N LYS A 129 20.38 3.78 -14.84
CA LYS A 129 20.36 2.45 -14.25
C LYS A 129 19.13 2.26 -13.35
N LEU A 130 18.82 3.22 -12.48
CA LEU A 130 17.61 3.17 -11.67
C LEU A 130 16.34 3.20 -12.54
N ASN A 131 16.28 4.05 -13.55
CA ASN A 131 15.13 4.22 -14.45
C ASN A 131 14.88 3.00 -15.34
N SER A 132 15.90 2.17 -15.60
CA SER A 132 15.75 0.90 -16.32
C SER A 132 14.78 -0.08 -15.62
N LEU A 133 14.61 0.04 -14.29
CA LEU A 133 13.70 -0.81 -13.53
C LEU A 133 12.25 -0.51 -13.90
N GLN A 134 11.60 -1.42 -14.64
CA GLN A 134 10.20 -1.28 -15.03
C GLN A 134 9.26 -1.73 -13.90
N LEU A 135 8.40 -0.83 -13.43
CA LEU A 135 7.38 -1.09 -12.39
C LEU A 135 6.06 -0.44 -12.84
N ASN A 136 5.46 -0.98 -13.89
CA ASN A 136 4.37 -0.29 -14.62
C ASN A 136 3.05 -0.21 -13.84
N ASP A 137 2.85 -1.08 -12.85
CA ASP A 137 1.57 -1.23 -12.16
C ASP A 137 1.52 -0.58 -10.77
N VAL A 138 2.59 0.11 -10.36
CA VAL A 138 2.73 0.63 -9.00
C VAL A 138 3.11 2.10 -9.04
N PRO A 139 2.34 3.03 -8.45
CA PRO A 139 2.76 4.42 -8.33
C PRO A 139 3.92 4.53 -7.33
N HIS A 140 5.02 5.12 -7.76
CA HIS A 140 6.21 5.29 -6.92
C HIS A 140 7.02 6.52 -7.33
N GLU A 141 7.74 7.07 -6.36
CA GLU A 141 8.79 8.07 -6.62
C GLU A 141 10.15 7.37 -6.69
N ARG A 142 11.13 7.99 -7.36
CA ARG A 142 12.49 7.47 -7.51
C ARG A 142 13.51 8.49 -7.06
N ILE A 143 14.59 8.02 -6.45
CA ILE A 143 15.73 8.86 -6.12
C ILE A 143 17.03 8.06 -6.11
N VAL A 144 18.08 8.67 -6.61
CA VAL A 144 19.45 8.17 -6.52
C VAL A 144 20.14 8.77 -5.30
N THR A 145 20.85 7.93 -4.55
CA THR A 145 21.48 8.29 -3.30
C THR A 145 22.84 7.64 -3.10
N SER A 146 23.69 8.29 -2.30
CA SER A 146 24.87 7.67 -1.73
C SER A 146 25.07 8.10 -0.28
N ALA A 147 25.31 7.10 0.57
CA ALA A 147 25.65 7.32 1.97
C ALA A 147 27.11 7.78 2.16
N LEU A 148 27.98 7.57 1.17
CA LEU A 148 29.39 7.91 1.23
C LEU A 148 29.60 9.41 0.98
N ASP A 149 29.11 9.90 -0.16
CA ASP A 149 29.29 11.30 -0.61
C ASP A 149 28.10 12.22 -0.27
N LYS A 150 27.05 11.65 0.35
CA LYS A 150 25.79 12.32 0.74
C LYS A 150 24.88 12.73 -0.44
N THR A 151 25.13 12.24 -1.65
CA THR A 151 24.27 12.48 -2.83
C THR A 151 22.82 12.11 -2.53
N GLY A 152 21.89 13.01 -2.84
CA GLY A 152 20.45 12.76 -2.71
C GLY A 152 19.90 12.70 -1.28
N LEU A 153 20.70 12.94 -0.23
CA LEU A 153 20.25 12.76 1.16
C LEU A 153 19.66 14.03 1.78
N VAL A 154 20.40 15.14 1.78
CA VAL A 154 20.04 16.42 2.42
C VAL A 154 20.70 17.56 1.64
N ASN A 155 19.99 18.69 1.48
CA ASN A 155 20.59 19.95 1.06
C ASN A 155 20.30 21.00 2.14
N THR A 156 21.35 21.69 2.58
CA THR A 156 21.35 22.66 3.69
C THR A 156 20.73 24.02 3.32
N GLU A 157 20.40 24.28 2.05
CA GLU A 157 20.03 25.65 1.63
C GLU A 157 18.87 25.75 0.60
N SER A 158 18.27 24.65 0.14
CA SER A 158 17.18 24.74 -0.86
C SER A 158 16.03 23.78 -0.61
N LYS A 159 14.87 24.37 -0.32
CA LYS A 159 13.54 23.75 -0.38
C LYS A 159 13.32 23.14 -1.78
N GLU A 160 13.09 21.83 -1.87
CA GLU A 160 11.73 21.24 -1.85
C GLU A 160 11.49 19.96 -2.69
N LYS A 161 12.36 19.46 -3.59
CA LYS A 161 11.96 18.30 -4.44
C LYS A 161 13.00 17.21 -4.78
N THR A 162 14.29 17.41 -4.51
CA THR A 162 15.36 16.52 -5.05
C THR A 162 16.05 15.65 -4.02
N THR A 163 15.70 15.75 -2.73
CA THR A 163 16.35 14.98 -1.65
C THR A 163 15.41 13.91 -1.09
N LEU A 164 15.99 12.84 -0.53
CA LEU A 164 15.24 11.74 0.07
C LEU A 164 14.40 12.24 1.25
N TYR A 165 14.95 13.13 2.08
CA TYR A 165 14.19 13.77 3.15
C TYR A 165 13.02 14.59 2.59
N GLY A 166 13.22 15.33 1.49
CA GLY A 166 12.18 16.09 0.81
C GLY A 166 11.05 15.22 0.24
N LEU A 167 11.39 14.07 -0.38
CA LEU A 167 10.39 13.12 -0.89
C LEU A 167 9.59 12.47 0.24
N ILE A 168 10.25 12.09 1.35
CA ILE A 168 9.57 11.59 2.55
C ILE A 168 8.62 12.66 3.10
N HIS A 169 9.07 13.92 3.17
CA HIS A 169 8.26 15.04 3.63
C HIS A 169 7.02 15.25 2.74
N LYS A 170 7.22 15.35 1.43
CA LYS A 170 6.13 15.51 0.45
C LYS A 170 5.15 14.34 0.49
N SER A 171 5.65 13.11 0.54
CA SER A 171 4.82 11.91 0.66
C SER A 171 3.95 11.96 1.92
N PHE A 172 4.51 12.43 3.03
CA PHE A 172 3.75 12.61 4.25
C PHE A 172 2.70 13.74 4.15
N GLU A 173 3.04 14.87 3.54
CA GLU A 173 2.06 15.95 3.33
C GLU A 173 0.88 15.50 2.47
N ASN A 174 1.15 14.74 1.41
CA ASN A 174 0.10 14.13 0.59
C ASN A 174 -0.79 13.20 1.42
N ILE A 175 -0.22 12.36 2.30
CA ILE A 175 -0.99 11.49 3.19
C ILE A 175 -1.86 12.32 4.16
N LEU A 176 -1.33 13.43 4.69
CA LEU A 176 -2.09 14.30 5.58
C LEU A 176 -3.26 14.99 4.86
N GLU A 177 -3.02 15.50 3.66
CA GLU A 177 -4.05 16.13 2.81
C GLU A 177 -5.15 15.13 2.43
N GLU A 178 -4.77 13.91 2.05
CA GLU A 178 -5.70 12.80 1.74
C GLU A 178 -6.52 12.38 2.98
N SER A 179 -5.96 12.55 4.19
CA SER A 179 -6.63 12.19 5.45
C SER A 179 -7.51 13.29 6.05
N ASN A 180 -7.50 14.52 5.51
CA ASN A 180 -8.22 15.65 6.09
C ASN A 180 -9.62 15.83 5.47
N PRO A 181 -10.71 15.52 6.19
CA PRO A 181 -12.07 15.55 5.62
C PRO A 181 -12.60 16.95 5.27
N LYS A 182 -11.89 18.02 5.65
CA LYS A 182 -12.29 19.43 5.38
C LYS A 182 -11.63 20.07 4.15
N LEU A 183 -10.72 19.38 3.46
CA LEU A 183 -9.95 19.94 2.33
C LEU A 183 -10.07 19.13 1.03
N THR A 184 -11.16 18.39 0.82
CA THR A 184 -11.55 17.97 -0.54
C THR A 184 -12.14 19.16 -1.29
N GLN A 185 -11.31 20.16 -1.59
CA GLN A 185 -11.54 20.96 -2.79
C GLN A 185 -10.90 20.23 -3.98
N PRO A 186 -11.58 20.17 -5.13
CA PRO A 186 -11.01 19.52 -6.31
C PRO A 186 -9.76 20.29 -6.74
N ARG A 187 -8.59 19.64 -6.74
CA ARG A 187 -7.39 20.26 -7.29
C ARG A 187 -7.59 20.49 -8.80
N PRO A 188 -7.28 21.69 -9.33
CA PRO A 188 -7.45 22.00 -10.73
C PRO A 188 -6.18 21.65 -11.51
N HIS A 189 -5.82 20.37 -11.66
CA HIS A 189 -4.77 19.94 -12.60
C HIS A 189 -5.18 18.65 -13.31
N GLY A 190 -5.67 18.79 -14.55
CA GLY A 190 -5.30 17.97 -15.72
C GLY A 190 -5.39 16.44 -15.69
N ILE A 191 -5.96 15.83 -14.65
CA ILE A 191 -6.39 14.43 -14.66
C ILE A 191 -7.85 14.49 -14.24
N VAL A 192 -8.73 14.21 -15.19
CA VAL A 192 -10.15 13.99 -14.92
C VAL A 192 -10.22 13.03 -13.74
N GLN A 193 -10.70 13.50 -12.59
CA GLN A 193 -11.08 12.59 -11.51
C GLN A 193 -12.10 11.65 -12.15
N PRO A 194 -11.89 10.32 -12.17
CA PRO A 194 -12.87 9.41 -12.72
C PRO A 194 -14.15 9.68 -11.95
N THR A 195 -15.12 10.25 -12.66
CA THR A 195 -16.47 10.41 -12.14
C THR A 195 -17.03 9.01 -11.92
N SER A 196 -18.23 8.89 -11.36
CA SER A 196 -18.91 7.60 -11.17
C SER A 196 -19.05 6.75 -12.44
N GLN A 197 -18.60 7.22 -13.61
CA GLN A 197 -18.62 6.56 -14.91
C GLN A 197 -17.32 5.82 -15.30
N ASP A 198 -16.20 5.98 -14.58
CA ASP A 198 -14.92 5.36 -14.97
C ASP A 198 -14.52 4.21 -14.03
N PHE A 199 -15.09 3.04 -14.26
CA PHE A 199 -14.68 1.81 -13.56
C PHE A 199 -13.47 1.16 -14.23
N PRO A 200 -12.58 0.50 -13.46
CA PRO A 200 -11.48 -0.26 -14.04
C PRO A 200 -12.01 -1.29 -15.06
N SER A 201 -11.33 -1.43 -16.20
CA SER A 201 -11.68 -2.40 -17.25
C SER A 201 -11.74 -3.85 -16.73
N SER A 202 -11.01 -4.15 -15.65
CA SER A 202 -11.08 -5.42 -14.94
C SER A 202 -12.47 -5.73 -14.36
N TYR A 203 -13.24 -4.73 -13.93
CA TYR A 203 -14.59 -4.95 -13.40
C TYR A 203 -15.54 -5.40 -14.49
N THR A 204 -15.51 -4.74 -15.65
CA THR A 204 -16.28 -5.15 -16.84
C THR A 204 -15.91 -6.56 -17.30
N ARG A 205 -14.62 -6.91 -17.26
CA ARG A 205 -14.15 -8.27 -17.56
C ARG A 205 -14.65 -9.30 -16.57
N MET A 206 -14.66 -8.99 -15.28
CA MET A 206 -15.16 -9.90 -14.23
C MET A 206 -16.68 -10.03 -14.25
N TRP A 207 -17.37 -8.95 -14.59
CA TRP A 207 -18.82 -8.93 -14.73
C TRP A 207 -19.27 -9.80 -15.90
N SER A 208 -18.61 -9.67 -17.05
CA SER A 208 -18.86 -10.51 -18.23
C SER A 208 -18.52 -11.99 -18.02
N GLN A 209 -17.62 -12.33 -17.09
CA GLN A 209 -17.38 -13.73 -16.70
C GLN A 209 -18.60 -14.36 -16.00
N GLY A 210 -19.45 -13.56 -15.35
CA GLY A 210 -20.73 -13.99 -14.78
C GLY A 210 -21.93 -13.81 -15.72
N SER A 211 -21.69 -13.73 -17.03
CA SER A 211 -22.64 -13.26 -18.07
C SER A 211 -24.02 -13.93 -18.10
N SER A 212 -24.22 -15.09 -17.49
CA SER A 212 -25.51 -15.77 -17.42
C SER A 212 -26.43 -15.28 -16.29
N ASN A 213 -25.88 -14.67 -15.23
CA ASN A 213 -26.65 -14.22 -14.08
C ASN A 213 -25.98 -13.02 -13.37
N PRO A 214 -26.62 -11.84 -13.30
CA PRO A 214 -26.11 -10.66 -12.58
C PRO A 214 -25.73 -10.94 -11.12
N ARG A 215 -26.40 -11.89 -10.46
CA ARG A 215 -26.06 -12.33 -9.09
C ARG A 215 -24.66 -12.93 -9.04
N ASP A 216 -24.34 -13.81 -9.99
CA ASP A 216 -23.06 -14.51 -10.03
C ASP A 216 -21.93 -13.55 -10.40
N ALA A 217 -22.21 -12.59 -11.30
CA ALA A 217 -21.29 -11.49 -11.62
C ALA A 217 -20.99 -10.59 -10.39
N ALA A 218 -22.02 -10.23 -9.60
CA ALA A 218 -21.85 -9.48 -8.36
C ALA A 218 -21.09 -10.27 -7.30
N LEU A 219 -21.36 -11.57 -7.17
CA LEU A 219 -20.62 -12.48 -6.29
C LEU A 219 -19.15 -12.56 -6.70
N ILE A 220 -18.84 -12.67 -7.99
CA ILE A 220 -17.44 -12.70 -8.50
C ILE A 220 -16.68 -11.43 -8.09
N LEU A 221 -17.30 -10.26 -8.23
CA LEU A 221 -16.68 -8.98 -7.85
C LEU A 221 -16.47 -8.84 -6.34
N LEU A 222 -17.49 -9.16 -5.53
CA LEU A 222 -17.36 -9.13 -4.06
C LEU A 222 -16.41 -10.22 -3.55
N ARG A 223 -16.31 -11.33 -4.27
CA ARG A 223 -15.39 -12.41 -3.95
C ARG A 223 -13.96 -12.09 -4.33
N ASP A 224 -13.75 -11.33 -5.40
CA ASP A 224 -12.45 -10.71 -5.65
C ASP A 224 -12.06 -9.73 -4.56
N TYR A 225 -13.06 -9.11 -3.89
CA TYR A 225 -12.86 -8.36 -2.65
C TYR A 225 -12.61 -9.25 -1.41
N SER A 226 -12.96 -10.53 -1.39
CA SER A 226 -12.79 -11.38 -0.21
C SER A 226 -11.72 -12.47 -0.29
N LYS A 227 -11.28 -12.86 -1.50
CA LYS A 227 -10.50 -14.08 -1.83
C LYS A 227 -9.87 -14.82 -0.64
N LEU A 228 -10.72 -15.68 -0.06
CA LEU A 228 -10.46 -17.10 0.19
C LEU A 228 -11.27 -17.92 -0.85
N SER A 229 -10.68 -19.03 -1.28
CA SER A 229 -10.96 -19.89 -2.44
C SER A 229 -12.32 -20.62 -2.49
N SER A 230 -12.83 -20.86 -3.70
CA SER A 230 -13.90 -21.84 -4.04
C SER A 230 -14.22 -21.87 -5.56
N GLN A 231 -13.27 -22.29 -6.40
CA GLN A 231 -13.54 -22.78 -7.76
C GLN A 231 -12.79 -24.12 -7.84
N PRO A 232 -13.48 -25.28 -7.85
CA PRO A 232 -12.83 -26.57 -7.98
C PRO A 232 -12.46 -26.80 -9.45
N GLY A 233 -11.19 -27.08 -9.73
CA GLY A 233 -10.70 -27.46 -11.06
C GLY A 233 -9.62 -26.57 -11.68
N PHE A 234 -9.44 -25.32 -11.24
CA PHE A 234 -8.36 -24.46 -11.78
C PHE A 234 -7.02 -24.56 -11.01
N PHE A 235 -7.02 -25.20 -9.83
CA PHE A 235 -5.88 -25.22 -8.90
C PHE A 235 -5.35 -26.61 -8.52
N GLU A 236 -5.77 -27.70 -9.18
CA GLU A 236 -5.43 -29.07 -8.74
C GLU A 236 -3.93 -29.41 -8.79
N ASN A 237 -3.09 -28.63 -9.46
CA ASN A 237 -1.63 -28.85 -9.49
C ASN A 237 -0.83 -27.98 -8.52
N LEU A 238 -1.45 -27.35 -7.53
CA LEU A 238 -0.78 -26.37 -6.67
C LEU A 238 -0.76 -26.78 -5.20
N GLN A 239 0.22 -27.61 -4.87
CA GLN A 239 0.62 -27.84 -3.48
C GLN A 239 1.10 -26.54 -2.85
N SER A 240 0.68 -26.35 -1.60
CA SER A 240 1.15 -25.40 -0.59
C SER A 240 0.58 -23.97 -0.60
N SER A 241 0.13 -23.59 0.59
CA SER A 241 -0.48 -22.36 1.10
C SER A 241 0.21 -21.03 0.76
N ALA A 242 1.30 -21.02 -0.01
CA ALA A 242 2.09 -19.86 -0.36
C ALA A 242 1.44 -18.94 -1.43
N LYS A 243 0.55 -19.46 -2.28
CA LYS A 243 -0.10 -18.64 -3.33
C LYS A 243 -1.32 -17.84 -2.86
N LEU A 244 -1.99 -18.26 -1.79
CA LEU A 244 -3.03 -17.47 -1.11
C LEU A 244 -2.45 -16.22 -0.43
N PHE A 245 -1.16 -16.25 -0.08
CA PHE A 245 -0.40 -15.11 0.46
C PHE A 245 0.04 -14.10 -0.62
N ALA A 246 0.12 -14.48 -1.90
CA ALA A 246 0.72 -13.67 -2.97
C ALA A 246 -0.22 -12.61 -3.59
N CYS A 247 -1.51 -12.60 -3.25
CA CYS A 247 -2.52 -11.74 -3.88
C CYS A 247 -3.08 -10.66 -2.92
N GLY A 248 -2.30 -10.06 -2.01
CA GLY A 248 -2.69 -8.82 -1.30
C GLY A 248 -4.10 -8.81 -0.65
N HIS A 249 -4.60 -9.95 -0.16
CA HIS A 249 -5.99 -10.12 0.27
C HIS A 249 -6.22 -10.00 1.78
N TRP A 250 -5.16 -9.78 2.57
CA TRP A 250 -5.26 -9.55 4.01
C TRP A 250 -5.09 -8.05 4.27
N PHE A 251 -6.03 -7.43 5.01
CA PHE A 251 -6.19 -5.99 5.30
C PHE A 251 -7.13 -5.15 4.41
N ARG A 252 -8.19 -5.78 3.88
CA ARG A 252 -9.40 -5.04 3.49
C ARG A 252 -10.24 -4.74 4.74
N ASN A 253 -10.44 -3.45 5.07
CA ASN A 253 -11.47 -3.07 6.05
C ASN A 253 -12.81 -3.68 5.63
N ASN A 254 -13.60 -4.15 6.59
CA ASN A 254 -14.87 -4.85 6.32
C ASN A 254 -14.78 -6.20 5.57
N HIS A 255 -13.60 -6.83 5.51
CA HIS A 255 -13.45 -8.18 4.91
C HIS A 255 -14.35 -9.22 5.59
N LYS A 256 -14.46 -9.20 6.92
CA LYS A 256 -15.33 -10.12 7.66
C LYS A 256 -16.79 -9.99 7.23
N ALA A 257 -17.34 -8.78 7.13
CA ALA A 257 -18.70 -8.55 6.65
C ALA A 257 -18.92 -9.14 5.26
N VAL A 258 -17.99 -8.88 4.33
CA VAL A 258 -18.07 -9.42 2.95
C VAL A 258 -17.94 -10.95 2.96
N SER A 259 -17.04 -11.51 3.76
CA SER A 259 -16.86 -12.96 3.87
C SER A 259 -18.09 -13.65 4.44
N GLU A 260 -18.75 -13.07 5.45
CA GLU A 260 -20.01 -13.60 6.00
C GLU A 260 -21.16 -13.50 5.00
N THR A 261 -21.20 -12.45 4.19
CA THR A 261 -22.16 -12.34 3.09
C THR A 261 -21.95 -13.50 2.11
N LEU A 262 -20.73 -13.76 1.70
CA LEU A 262 -20.43 -14.78 0.68
C LEU A 262 -20.67 -16.23 1.12
N LYS A 263 -20.88 -16.50 2.42
CA LYS A 263 -21.25 -17.84 2.91
C LYS A 263 -22.70 -18.21 2.62
N LYS A 264 -23.56 -17.24 2.34
CA LYS A 264 -25.00 -17.45 2.11
C LYS A 264 -25.32 -17.49 0.61
N SER A 265 -26.43 -18.13 0.27
CA SER A 265 -27.00 -18.08 -1.07
C SER A 265 -28.05 -16.97 -1.16
N TYR A 266 -28.18 -16.37 -2.33
CA TYR A 266 -29.06 -15.22 -2.58
C TYR A 266 -29.83 -15.44 -3.87
N ASN A 267 -31.09 -15.02 -3.92
CA ASN A 267 -31.89 -15.18 -5.13
C ASN A 267 -31.66 -14.05 -6.13
N SER A 268 -31.27 -12.86 -5.64
CA SER A 268 -31.00 -11.68 -6.46
C SER A 268 -29.72 -10.93 -6.03
N PRO A 269 -29.16 -10.07 -6.89
CA PRO A 269 -28.11 -9.13 -6.50
C PRO A 269 -28.55 -8.16 -5.39
N GLN A 270 -29.84 -7.83 -5.33
CA GLN A 270 -30.42 -6.95 -4.31
C GLN A 270 -30.35 -7.59 -2.92
N ASP A 271 -30.72 -8.87 -2.82
CA ASP A 271 -30.65 -9.63 -1.58
C ASP A 271 -29.20 -9.73 -1.08
N LEU A 272 -28.27 -9.92 -2.02
CA LEU A 272 -26.84 -9.94 -1.75
C LEU A 272 -26.35 -8.60 -1.18
N LEU A 273 -26.69 -7.47 -1.81
CA LEU A 273 -26.31 -6.14 -1.33
C LEU A 273 -26.99 -5.79 -0.01
N THR A 274 -28.24 -6.20 0.20
CA THR A 274 -28.96 -5.99 1.46
C THR A 274 -28.33 -6.76 2.61
N ALA A 275 -27.94 -8.01 2.37
CA ALA A 275 -27.21 -8.80 3.36
C ALA A 275 -25.82 -8.24 3.64
N LEU A 276 -25.13 -7.74 2.61
CA LEU A 276 -23.85 -7.05 2.78
C LEU A 276 -24.00 -5.78 3.65
N ARG A 277 -25.02 -4.97 3.39
CA ARG A 277 -25.36 -3.78 4.18
C ARG A 277 -25.51 -4.12 5.67
N ASN A 278 -26.28 -5.14 5.99
CA ASN A 278 -26.54 -5.54 7.37
C ASN A 278 -25.25 -6.01 8.07
N ASN A 279 -24.46 -6.85 7.39
CA ASN A 279 -23.18 -7.33 7.94
C ASN A 279 -22.18 -6.17 8.16
N LEU A 280 -22.19 -5.15 7.29
CA LEU A 280 -21.33 -3.97 7.42
C LEU A 280 -21.71 -3.13 8.66
N ILE A 281 -23.01 -2.90 8.87
CA ILE A 281 -23.52 -2.17 10.03
C ILE A 281 -23.23 -2.93 11.33
N GLU A 282 -23.44 -4.25 11.35
CA GLU A 282 -23.17 -5.11 12.49
C GLU A 282 -21.68 -5.11 12.86
N GLN A 283 -20.80 -5.18 11.86
CA GLN A 283 -19.35 -5.13 12.07
C GLN A 283 -18.89 -3.78 12.65
N GLY A 284 -19.60 -2.69 12.36
CA GLY A 284 -19.38 -1.39 13.00
C GLY A 284 -18.10 -0.66 12.58
N ASN A 285 -17.47 -1.06 11.47
CA ASN A 285 -16.27 -0.42 10.93
C ASN A 285 -16.63 0.56 9.80
N PRO A 286 -16.14 1.82 9.83
CA PRO A 286 -16.44 2.78 8.77
C PRO A 286 -15.89 2.31 7.42
N ILE A 287 -16.60 2.68 6.36
CA ILE A 287 -16.30 2.35 4.97
C ILE A 287 -15.70 3.58 4.29
N ASN A 288 -14.57 3.39 3.60
CA ASN A 288 -14.00 4.44 2.75
C ASN A 288 -14.82 4.57 1.45
N ALA A 289 -15.50 5.71 1.26
CA ALA A 289 -16.39 5.99 0.12
C ALA A 289 -15.66 6.02 -1.25
N SER A 290 -14.36 6.32 -1.28
CA SER A 290 -13.55 6.27 -2.50
C SER A 290 -12.76 4.96 -2.66
N GLY A 291 -12.91 4.05 -1.70
CA GLY A 291 -12.14 2.81 -1.58
C GLY A 291 -12.60 1.66 -2.49
N SER A 292 -11.83 0.58 -2.45
CA SER A 292 -11.99 -0.60 -3.33
C SER A 292 -13.34 -1.32 -3.16
N LEU A 293 -13.88 -1.35 -1.94
CA LEU A 293 -15.21 -1.90 -1.65
C LEU A 293 -16.33 -1.02 -2.22
N ALA A 294 -16.24 0.28 -1.96
CA ALA A 294 -17.20 1.27 -2.42
C ALA A 294 -17.34 1.27 -3.95
N ARG A 295 -16.21 1.26 -4.66
CA ARG A 295 -16.20 1.20 -6.13
C ARG A 295 -16.86 -0.08 -6.68
N ARG A 296 -16.68 -1.23 -6.02
CA ARG A 296 -17.34 -2.49 -6.42
C ARG A 296 -18.84 -2.45 -6.15
N ILE A 297 -19.25 -1.95 -4.99
CA ILE A 297 -20.67 -1.76 -4.66
C ILE A 297 -21.32 -0.85 -5.69
N ASN A 298 -20.70 0.29 -5.99
CA ASN A 298 -21.21 1.24 -6.98
C ASN A 298 -21.30 0.62 -8.38
N PHE A 299 -20.26 -0.11 -8.81
CA PHE A 299 -20.29 -0.83 -10.08
C PHE A 299 -21.45 -1.83 -10.14
N ILE A 300 -21.62 -2.67 -9.11
CA ILE A 300 -22.72 -3.65 -9.07
C ILE A 300 -24.07 -2.93 -9.14
N GLN A 301 -24.26 -1.86 -8.36
CA GLN A 301 -25.48 -1.03 -8.35
C GLN A 301 -25.79 -0.41 -9.71
N GLU A 302 -24.77 0.04 -10.44
CA GLU A 302 -24.93 0.58 -11.79
C GLU A 302 -25.33 -0.49 -12.80
N GLN A 303 -24.72 -1.68 -12.72
CA GLN A 303 -25.06 -2.78 -13.62
C GLN A 303 -26.48 -3.31 -13.40
N ILE A 304 -26.98 -3.28 -12.17
CA ILE A 304 -28.37 -3.68 -11.84
C ILE A 304 -29.37 -2.53 -11.90
N LYS A 305 -28.90 -1.28 -12.09
CA LYS A 305 -29.68 -0.04 -12.10
C LYS A 305 -30.48 0.22 -10.81
N GLU A 306 -29.92 -0.15 -9.66
CA GLU A 306 -30.57 0.01 -8.37
C GLU A 306 -29.59 0.45 -7.27
N SER A 307 -30.07 1.30 -6.36
CA SER A 307 -29.29 1.84 -5.25
C SER A 307 -29.75 1.24 -3.92
N VAL A 308 -29.00 0.25 -3.41
CA VAL A 308 -29.33 -0.52 -2.20
C VAL A 308 -28.49 -0.07 -0.99
N ILE A 309 -27.22 0.28 -1.24
CA ILE A 309 -26.22 0.73 -0.28
C ILE A 309 -25.86 2.18 -0.58
N ASN A 310 -26.19 3.06 0.36
CA ASN A 310 -25.60 4.40 0.46
C ASN A 310 -24.52 4.37 1.55
N ILE A 311 -23.27 4.61 1.15
CA ILE A 311 -22.10 4.48 2.03
C ILE A 311 -22.10 5.53 3.14
N ASP A 312 -22.54 6.75 2.84
CA ASP A 312 -22.61 7.84 3.81
C ASP A 312 -23.68 7.56 4.87
N ASP A 313 -24.81 6.98 4.47
CA ASP A 313 -25.87 6.57 5.40
C ASP A 313 -25.41 5.44 6.33
N ILE A 314 -24.72 4.43 5.79
CA ILE A 314 -24.17 3.32 6.59
C ILE A 314 -23.14 3.86 7.60
N ASN A 315 -22.24 4.73 7.17
CA ASN A 315 -21.23 5.31 8.07
C ASN A 315 -21.86 6.13 9.19
N ARG A 316 -22.92 6.92 8.90
CA ARG A 316 -23.69 7.64 9.92
C ARG A 316 -24.35 6.69 10.93
N GLN A 317 -24.94 5.58 10.46
CA GLN A 317 -25.55 4.57 11.34
C GLN A 317 -24.52 3.86 12.22
N ILE A 318 -23.37 3.49 11.66
CA ILE A 318 -22.26 2.88 12.40
C ILE A 318 -21.77 3.81 13.52
N GLN A 319 -21.59 5.11 13.22
CA GLN A 319 -21.18 6.10 14.22
C GLN A 319 -22.20 6.22 15.35
N LYS A 320 -23.50 6.27 15.03
CA LYS A 320 -24.58 6.32 16.02
C LYS A 320 -24.58 5.07 16.92
N ASN A 321 -24.52 3.87 16.34
CA ASN A 321 -24.52 2.61 17.09
C ASN A 321 -23.28 2.47 18.00
N ASN A 322 -22.13 2.96 17.56
CA ASN A 322 -20.91 2.95 18.37
C ASN A 322 -21.00 3.96 19.54
N SER A 323 -21.66 5.10 19.34
CA SER A 323 -21.89 6.08 20.41
C SER A 323 -22.87 5.58 21.48
N GLU A 324 -23.92 4.86 21.11
CA GLU A 324 -24.91 4.28 22.04
C GLU A 324 -24.34 3.10 22.86
N LYS A 325 -23.33 2.40 22.34
CA LYS A 325 -22.59 1.36 23.10
C LYS A 325 -21.67 1.94 24.18
N LEU A 326 -21.29 3.21 24.08
CA LEU A 326 -20.36 3.89 24.99
C LEU A 326 -21.08 4.65 26.12
N THR A 327 -22.40 4.83 26.04
CA THR A 327 -23.18 5.39 27.15
C THR A 327 -23.40 4.32 28.23
N PRO A 328 -22.94 4.54 29.49
CA PRO A 328 -23.21 3.61 30.57
C PRO A 328 -24.71 3.51 30.79
N LYS A 329 -25.23 2.27 30.85
CA LYS A 329 -26.59 2.03 31.35
C LYS A 329 -26.56 2.37 32.84
N PHE A 330 -27.18 3.49 33.21
CA PHE A 330 -27.40 3.89 34.60
C PHE A 330 -28.40 2.97 35.29
#